data_AF-A0A0A9ZFW7-F1
#
_entry.id   AF-A0A0A9ZFW7-F1
#
_cell.length_a   1.000
_cell.length_b   1.000
_cell.length_c   1.000
_cell.angle_alpha   90.00
_cell.angle_beta   90.00
_cell.angle_gamma   90.00
#
_symmetry.space_group_name_H-M   'P 1'
#
loop_
_entity.id
_entity.type
_entity.pdbx_description
1 polymer ?
#
loop_
_entity_poly.entity_id
_entity_poly.type
_entity_poly.pdbx_seq_one_letter_code
_entity_poly.pdbx_strand_id
1 'polypeptide(L)'
;MGMYYDLEEIVLPVQGEFKFDKVSETIEKFPSHDIEIRALIEGQFLAKRALLEYDLDIPIGNFSRIIATGGASQNQAILQVIADVFNAPVFIMDSTNSSDLGAAYRALDSYNRATTGDDSYKPFKLPFELTLACSPYADSHEVYDPMVLRCRDLTRKILEESSR
;
A
#
# COMPACT_ATOMS: atom_id res chain seq x y z
N MET A 1 -5.47 3.18 15.94
CA MET A 1 -5.54 2.62 14.58
C MET A 1 -6.96 2.77 14.08
N GLY A 2 -7.16 3.26 12.87
CA GLY A 2 -8.49 3.45 12.29
C GLY A 2 -8.59 2.72 10.95
N MET A 3 -9.67 1.98 10.75
CA MET A 3 -9.99 1.31 9.49
C MET A 3 -11.39 1.77 9.07
N TYR A 4 -11.49 2.34 7.87
CA TYR A 4 -12.69 3.01 7.40
C TYR A 4 -13.07 2.41 6.05
N TYR A 5 -14.21 1.72 6.01
CA TYR A 5 -14.71 1.01 4.85
C TYR A 5 -16.12 1.50 4.53
N ASP A 6 -16.22 2.55 3.71
CA ASP A 6 -17.51 3.14 3.29
C ASP A 6 -18.35 2.13 2.49
N LEU A 7 -17.67 1.27 1.73
CA LEU A 7 -18.21 0.16 0.96
C LEU A 7 -17.56 -1.14 1.45
N GLU A 8 -18.19 -2.27 1.13
CA GLU A 8 -17.58 -3.58 1.38
C GLU A 8 -16.21 -3.66 0.70
N GLU A 9 -15.17 -3.91 1.49
CA GLU A 9 -13.80 -3.99 1.00
C GLU A 9 -13.55 -5.34 0.31
N ILE A 10 -12.82 -5.31 -0.81
CA ILE A 10 -12.65 -6.47 -1.69
C ILE A 10 -11.80 -7.55 -1.02
N VAL A 11 -10.73 -7.13 -0.36
CA VAL A 11 -9.78 -8.04 0.28
C VAL A 11 -10.27 -8.47 1.66
N LEU A 12 -11.02 -7.59 2.31
CA LEU A 12 -11.55 -7.77 3.65
C LEU A 12 -13.07 -7.54 3.57
N PRO A 13 -13.92 -8.58 3.46
CA PRO A 13 -15.35 -8.42 3.22
C PRO A 13 -16.08 -7.89 4.46
N VAL A 14 -15.83 -6.62 4.77
CA VAL A 14 -16.32 -5.88 5.92
C VAL A 14 -16.72 -4.49 5.45
N GLN A 15 -17.70 -3.90 6.15
CA GLN A 15 -18.13 -2.52 5.92
C GLN A 15 -18.29 -1.84 7.28
N GLY A 16 -17.85 -0.58 7.38
CA GLY A 16 -17.98 0.23 8.59
C GLY A 16 -16.70 0.92 9.04
N GLU A 17 -16.80 1.57 10.20
CA GLU A 17 -15.68 2.25 10.86
C GLU A 17 -15.22 1.46 12.07
N PHE A 18 -13.94 1.08 12.08
CA PHE A 18 -13.31 0.33 13.16
C PHE A 18 -12.17 1.15 13.75
N LYS A 19 -12.32 1.55 15.01
CA LYS A 19 -11.37 2.44 15.71
C LYS A 19 -10.85 1.74 16.95
N PHE A 20 -9.53 1.70 17.07
CA PHE A 20 -8.85 1.04 18.19
C PHE A 20 -7.82 1.98 18.82
N ASP A 21 -7.70 1.90 20.14
CA ASP A 21 -6.77 2.72 20.92
C ASP A 21 -5.29 2.24 20.80
N LYS A 22 -4.47 2.36 21.85
CA LYS A 22 -3.09 1.84 21.85
C LYS A 22 -2.97 0.41 22.37
N VAL A 23 -3.95 -0.08 23.12
CA VAL A 23 -4.01 -1.42 23.71
C VAL A 23 -4.93 -2.37 22.93
N SER A 24 -5.40 -1.95 21.74
CA SER A 24 -6.29 -2.73 20.86
C SER A 24 -7.73 -2.84 21.35
N GLU A 25 -8.16 -1.94 22.22
CA GLU A 25 -9.56 -1.83 22.61
C GLU A 25 -10.32 -0.93 21.64
N THR A 26 -11.59 -1.27 21.39
CA THR A 26 -12.48 -0.50 20.54
C THR A 26 -12.82 0.83 21.20
N ILE A 27 -12.79 1.91 20.42
CA ILE A 27 -13.14 3.26 20.87
C ILE A 27 -14.18 3.89 19.96
N GLU A 28 -15.04 4.75 20.52
CA GLU A 28 -16.01 5.50 19.70
C GLU A 28 -15.34 6.65 18.95
N LYS A 29 -14.34 7.30 19.56
CA LYS A 29 -13.70 8.50 19.00
C LYS A 29 -12.24 8.61 19.43
N PHE A 30 -11.41 9.13 18.53
CA PHE A 30 -10.03 9.51 18.85
C PHE A 30 -9.97 10.79 19.72
N PRO A 31 -8.93 10.96 20.55
CA PRO A 31 -8.79 12.13 21.42
C PRO A 31 -8.74 13.46 20.65
N SER A 32 -8.28 13.46 19.40
CA SER A 32 -8.14 14.65 18.58
C SER A 32 -8.18 14.31 17.08
N HIS A 33 -8.52 15.31 16.25
CA HIS A 33 -8.68 15.12 14.79
C HIS A 33 -7.37 14.79 14.09
N ASP A 34 -6.24 15.33 14.56
CA ASP A 34 -4.90 15.00 14.05
C ASP A 34 -4.55 13.53 14.26
N ILE A 35 -4.92 12.95 15.41
CA ILE A 35 -4.75 11.51 15.67
C ILE A 35 -5.64 10.70 14.72
N GLU A 36 -6.89 11.12 14.50
CA GLU A 36 -7.82 10.42 13.61
C GLU A 36 -7.32 10.42 12.15
N ILE A 37 -6.83 11.55 11.65
CA ILE A 37 -6.27 11.68 10.31
C ILE A 37 -5.07 10.74 10.13
N ARG A 38 -4.13 10.71 11.10
CA ARG A 38 -2.99 9.79 11.03
C ARG A 38 -3.46 8.34 11.12
N ALA A 39 -4.39 8.03 12.01
CA ALA A 39 -4.93 6.68 12.18
C ALA A 39 -5.61 6.14 10.91
N LEU A 40 -6.31 7.01 10.16
CA LEU A 40 -6.90 6.70 8.86
C LEU A 40 -5.81 6.36 7.82
N ILE A 41 -4.84 7.25 7.63
CA ILE A 41 -3.82 7.10 6.58
C ILE A 41 -2.88 5.92 6.90
N GLU A 42 -2.38 5.83 8.13
CA GLU A 42 -1.54 4.71 8.57
C GLU A 42 -2.30 3.39 8.50
N GLY A 43 -3.57 3.36 8.93
CA GLY A 43 -4.40 2.16 8.89
C GLY A 43 -4.54 1.57 7.49
N GLN A 44 -4.75 2.41 6.47
CA GLN A 44 -4.83 1.96 5.07
C GLN A 44 -3.55 1.26 4.60
N PHE A 45 -2.38 1.83 4.90
CA PHE A 45 -1.11 1.27 4.46
C PHE A 45 -0.65 0.08 5.30
N LEU A 46 -0.94 0.07 6.60
CA LEU A 46 -0.70 -1.07 7.49
C LEU A 46 -1.51 -2.28 7.05
N ALA A 47 -2.79 -2.11 6.73
CA ALA A 47 -3.63 -3.20 6.23
C ALA A 47 -3.07 -3.79 4.92
N LYS A 48 -2.58 -2.94 4.01
CA LYS A 48 -1.95 -3.38 2.75
C LYS A 48 -0.63 -4.10 2.99
N ARG A 49 0.22 -3.59 3.89
CA ARG A 49 1.48 -4.26 4.24
C ARG A 49 1.22 -5.62 4.91
N ALA A 50 0.28 -5.69 5.84
CA ALA A 50 -0.11 -6.93 6.51
C ALA A 50 -0.59 -7.99 5.51
N LEU A 51 -1.47 -7.60 4.57
CA LEU A 51 -1.95 -8.46 3.49
C LEU A 51 -0.77 -9.01 2.66
N LEU A 52 0.10 -8.11 2.18
CA LEU A 52 1.22 -8.49 1.33
C LEU A 52 2.16 -9.48 2.02
N GLU A 53 2.57 -9.18 3.26
CA GLU A 53 3.56 -9.98 3.98
C GLU A 53 3.00 -11.30 4.50
N TYR A 54 1.75 -11.33 4.98
CA TYR A 54 1.25 -12.46 5.77
C TYR A 54 0.15 -13.30 5.11
N ASP A 55 -0.52 -12.77 4.09
CA ASP A 55 -1.60 -13.48 3.39
C ASP A 55 -1.21 -13.82 1.94
N LEU A 56 -0.29 -13.04 1.34
CA LEU A 56 0.23 -13.24 -0.02
C LEU A 56 1.69 -13.71 -0.07
N ASP A 57 2.37 -13.81 1.06
CA ASP A 57 3.79 -14.19 1.17
C ASP A 57 4.73 -13.34 0.29
N ILE A 58 4.41 -12.05 0.12
CA ILE A 58 5.21 -11.06 -0.60
C ILE A 58 6.05 -10.27 0.41
N PRO A 59 7.35 -10.58 0.56
CA PRO A 59 8.18 -9.88 1.52
C PRO A 59 8.43 -8.43 1.07
N ILE A 60 8.27 -7.50 2.00
CA ILE A 60 8.64 -6.10 1.83
C ILE A 60 9.94 -5.84 2.60
N GLY A 61 10.89 -5.14 1.98
CA GLY A 61 12.11 -4.72 2.68
C GLY A 61 13.03 -3.87 1.81
N ASN A 62 14.31 -3.85 2.14
CA ASN A 62 15.30 -2.95 1.53
C ASN A 62 15.53 -3.17 0.01
N PHE A 63 15.04 -4.27 -0.55
CA PHE A 63 15.07 -4.56 -1.99
C PHE A 63 13.82 -4.06 -2.73
N SER A 64 12.80 -3.64 -1.99
CA SER A 64 11.53 -3.16 -2.52
C SER A 64 11.62 -1.69 -2.88
N ARG A 65 10.81 -1.28 -3.86
CA ARG A 65 10.51 0.11 -4.14
C ARG A 65 9.02 0.26 -4.36
N ILE A 66 8.47 1.39 -3.97
CA ILE A 66 7.06 1.70 -4.16
C ILE A 66 6.94 2.74 -5.25
N ILE A 67 5.98 2.57 -6.15
CA ILE A 67 5.65 3.57 -7.16
C ILE A 67 4.26 4.10 -6.82
N ALA A 68 4.19 5.33 -6.33
CA ALA A 68 2.95 6.01 -6.04
C ALA A 68 2.46 6.78 -7.27
N THR A 69 1.20 6.55 -7.63
CA THR A 69 0.53 7.20 -8.76
C THR A 69 -0.86 7.68 -8.36
N GLY A 70 -1.48 8.54 -9.17
CA GLY A 70 -2.83 9.07 -8.93
C GLY A 70 -2.83 10.36 -8.11
N GLY A 71 -4.01 10.87 -7.75
CA GLY A 71 -4.12 12.19 -7.11
C GLY A 71 -3.41 12.29 -5.76
N ALA A 72 -3.48 11.24 -4.94
CA ALA A 72 -2.86 11.22 -3.61
C ALA A 72 -1.32 11.26 -3.66
N SER A 73 -0.70 10.87 -4.78
CA SER A 73 0.77 10.90 -4.92
C SER A 73 1.33 12.32 -5.06
N GLN A 74 0.49 13.36 -5.09
CA GLN A 74 0.93 14.75 -5.00
C GLN A 74 1.16 15.21 -3.55
N ASN A 75 0.66 14.45 -2.56
CA ASN A 75 0.77 14.81 -1.15
C ASN A 75 2.00 14.16 -0.50
N GLN A 76 3.03 14.97 -0.24
CA GLN A 76 4.29 14.51 0.35
C GLN A 76 4.15 13.87 1.73
N ALA A 77 3.19 14.32 2.55
CA ALA A 77 2.96 13.72 3.86
C ALA A 77 2.40 12.30 3.75
N ILE A 78 1.50 12.04 2.79
CA ILE A 78 1.00 10.70 2.50
C ILE A 78 2.13 9.81 1.98
N LEU A 79 2.94 10.31 1.05
CA LEU A 79 4.09 9.56 0.51
C LEU A 79 5.08 9.16 1.61
N GLN A 80 5.35 10.05 2.57
CA GLN A 80 6.23 9.74 3.69
C GLN A 80 5.66 8.61 4.56
N VAL A 81 4.36 8.65 4.89
CA VAL A 81 3.71 7.55 5.63
C VAL A 81 3.82 6.23 4.88
N ILE A 82 3.65 6.23 3.55
CA ILE A 82 3.86 5.02 2.73
C ILE A 82 5.30 4.53 2.87
N ALA A 83 6.28 5.42 2.72
CA ALA A 83 7.69 5.05 2.80
C ALA A 83 8.02 4.42 4.16
N ASP A 84 7.56 5.07 5.23
CA ASP A 84 7.82 4.64 6.60
C ASP A 84 7.13 3.32 6.95
N VAL A 85 5.83 3.17 6.61
CA VAL A 85 5.04 1.97 6.89
C VAL A 85 5.62 0.76 6.17
N PHE A 86 6.03 0.91 4.91
CA PHE A 86 6.59 -0.18 4.11
C PHE A 86 8.10 -0.32 4.26
N ASN A 87 8.77 0.58 5.00
CA ASN A 87 10.22 0.63 5.12
C ASN A 87 10.92 0.52 3.73
N ALA A 88 10.40 1.26 2.74
CA ALA A 88 10.86 1.19 1.36
C ALA A 88 10.81 2.57 0.68
N PRO A 89 11.75 2.88 -0.24
CA PRO A 89 11.74 4.14 -0.97
C PRO A 89 10.50 4.27 -1.87
N VAL A 90 9.91 5.46 -1.87
CA VAL A 90 8.73 5.79 -2.67
C VAL A 90 9.12 6.68 -3.82
N PHE A 91 8.76 6.23 -5.01
CA PHE A 91 8.95 6.93 -6.27
C PHE A 91 7.61 7.40 -6.81
N ILE A 92 7.63 8.50 -7.55
CA ILE A 92 6.49 9.00 -8.31
C ILE A 92 6.81 8.99 -9.80
N MET A 93 5.73 8.92 -10.58
CA MET A 93 5.78 8.96 -12.03
C MET A 93 5.01 10.18 -12.51
N ASP A 94 5.63 10.97 -13.38
CA ASP A 94 5.05 12.24 -13.87
C ASP A 94 3.97 12.02 -14.95
N SER A 95 3.66 10.76 -15.29
CA SER A 95 2.66 10.41 -16.30
C SER A 95 1.37 9.86 -15.67
N THR A 96 0.23 10.38 -16.12
CA THR A 96 -1.10 9.99 -15.63
C THR A 96 -1.68 8.77 -16.33
N ASN A 97 -1.01 8.23 -17.36
CA ASN A 97 -1.57 7.21 -18.27
C ASN A 97 -0.81 5.88 -18.20
N SER A 98 -0.59 5.37 -16.98
CA SER A 98 0.12 4.09 -16.76
C SER A 98 -0.58 2.90 -17.44
N SER A 99 -1.92 2.93 -17.50
CA SER A 99 -2.73 1.92 -18.20
C SER A 99 -2.41 1.86 -19.69
N ASP A 100 -2.36 3.01 -20.34
CA ASP A 100 -2.18 3.13 -21.80
C ASP A 100 -0.75 2.73 -22.17
N LEU A 101 0.22 3.17 -21.37
CA LEU A 101 1.61 2.76 -21.53
C LEU A 101 1.78 1.24 -21.34
N GLY A 102 1.14 0.67 -20.32
CA GLY A 102 1.13 -0.77 -20.09
C GLY A 102 0.51 -1.54 -21.26
N ALA A 103 -0.60 -1.06 -21.81
CA ALA A 103 -1.24 -1.64 -22.98
C ALA A 103 -0.34 -1.59 -24.23
N ALA A 104 0.31 -0.46 -24.49
CA ALA A 104 1.26 -0.29 -25.58
C ALA A 104 2.45 -1.26 -25.45
N TYR A 105 3.00 -1.41 -24.23
CA TYR A 105 4.08 -2.36 -23.99
C TYR A 105 3.65 -3.82 -24.20
N ARG A 106 2.44 -4.20 -23.78
CA ARG A 106 1.91 -5.54 -24.05
C ARG A 106 1.71 -5.80 -25.54
N ALA A 107 1.26 -4.80 -26.30
CA ALA A 107 1.12 -4.91 -27.75
C ALA A 107 2.49 -5.08 -28.44
N LEU A 108 3.49 -4.32 -28.01
CA LEU A 108 4.87 -4.43 -28.51
C LEU A 108 5.50 -5.79 -28.16
N ASP A 109 5.30 -6.29 -26.94
CA ASP A 109 5.78 -7.62 -26.52
C ASP A 109 5.21 -8.72 -27.43
N SER A 110 3.90 -8.70 -27.66
CA SER A 110 3.21 -9.64 -28.54
C SER A 110 3.77 -9.59 -29.98
N TYR A 111 3.97 -8.39 -30.52
CA TYR A 111 4.57 -8.21 -31.85
C TYR A 111 6.00 -8.76 -31.93
N ASN A 112 6.82 -8.50 -30.92
CA ASN A 112 8.21 -8.97 -30.89
C ASN A 112 8.29 -10.50 -30.81
N ARG A 113 7.46 -11.15 -29.99
CA ARG A 113 7.36 -12.62 -29.91
C ARG A 113 6.96 -13.23 -31.25
N ALA A 114 5.96 -12.64 -31.91
CA ALA A 114 5.47 -13.13 -33.21
C ALA A 114 6.50 -12.99 -34.34
N THR A 115 7.31 -11.92 -34.33
CA THR A 115 8.28 -11.64 -35.40
C THR A 115 9.62 -12.33 -35.20
N THR A 116 10.07 -12.48 -33.95
CA THR A 116 11.38 -13.09 -33.64
C THR A 116 11.30 -14.58 -33.35
N GLY A 117 10.11 -15.11 -33.04
CA GLY A 117 9.92 -16.48 -32.57
C GLY A 117 10.47 -16.73 -31.16
N ASP A 118 10.95 -15.68 -30.48
CA ASP A 118 11.49 -15.73 -29.12
C ASP A 118 10.38 -15.37 -28.12
N ASP A 119 9.93 -16.38 -27.36
CA ASP A 119 8.87 -16.24 -26.36
C ASP A 119 9.40 -15.79 -24.98
N SER A 120 10.70 -15.46 -24.88
CA SER A 120 11.27 -14.94 -23.64
C SER A 120 10.74 -13.54 -23.33
N TYR A 121 10.34 -13.34 -22.07
CA TYR A 121 9.99 -12.01 -21.58
C TYR A 121 11.24 -11.13 -21.52
N LYS A 122 11.18 -9.94 -22.13
CA LYS A 122 12.23 -8.93 -22.06
C LYS A 122 11.69 -7.71 -21.35
N PRO A 123 12.30 -7.27 -20.24
CA PRO A 123 11.82 -6.10 -19.51
C PRO A 123 11.92 -4.86 -20.39
N PHE A 124 10.83 -4.12 -20.49
CA PHE A 124 10.81 -2.83 -21.17
C PHE A 124 11.55 -1.79 -20.34
N LYS A 125 12.44 -1.04 -20.97
CA LYS A 125 12.98 0.17 -20.38
C LYS A 125 11.88 1.22 -20.36
N LEU A 126 11.55 1.73 -19.17
CA LEU A 126 10.63 2.85 -19.05
C LEU A 126 11.13 4.02 -19.92
N PRO A 127 10.24 4.74 -20.62
CA PRO A 127 10.65 5.84 -21.48
C PRO A 127 10.97 7.10 -20.67
N PHE A 128 10.78 7.05 -19.36
CA PHE A 128 11.02 8.11 -18.39
C PHE A 128 11.69 7.54 -17.14
N GLU A 129 12.30 8.42 -16.38
CA GLU A 129 12.85 8.08 -15.07
C GLU A 129 11.79 8.23 -13.98
N LEU A 130 11.86 7.35 -12.99
CA LEU A 130 11.07 7.47 -11.78
C LEU A 130 11.75 8.51 -10.87
N THR A 131 10.97 9.44 -10.35
CA THR A 131 11.51 10.45 -9.42
C THR A 131 11.38 9.91 -8.01
N LEU A 132 12.49 9.84 -7.26
CA LEU A 132 12.45 9.53 -5.83
C LEU A 132 11.72 10.67 -5.11
N ALA A 133 10.60 10.38 -4.47
CA ALA A 133 9.84 11.36 -3.71
C ALA A 133 10.32 11.42 -2.26
N CYS A 134 10.45 10.26 -1.62
CA CYS A 134 10.93 10.16 -0.24
C CYS A 134 11.51 8.77 0.06
N SER A 135 12.29 8.72 1.13
CA SER A 135 12.84 7.49 1.72
C SER A 135 12.30 7.32 3.15
N PRO A 136 12.19 6.09 3.65
CA PRO A 136 11.78 5.86 5.04
C PRO A 136 12.74 6.52 6.02
N TYR A 137 12.22 6.96 7.16
CA TYR A 137 13.07 7.28 8.30
C TYR A 137 13.77 6.03 8.83
N ALA A 138 14.99 6.18 9.35
CA ALA A 138 15.83 5.04 9.76
C ALA A 138 15.19 4.18 10.87
N ASP A 139 14.40 4.80 11.74
CA ASP A 139 13.70 4.21 12.87
C ASP A 139 12.26 3.78 12.54
N SER A 140 11.80 3.93 11.29
CA SER A 140 10.39 3.65 10.94
C SER A 140 10.00 2.20 11.20
N HIS A 141 10.91 1.25 10.95
CA HIS A 141 10.68 -0.17 11.19
C HIS A 141 10.41 -0.50 12.67
N GLU A 142 11.07 0.19 13.60
CA GLU A 142 10.85 0.00 15.04
C GLU A 142 9.42 0.35 15.46
N VAL A 143 8.80 1.29 14.74
CA VAL A 143 7.43 1.74 14.97
C VAL A 143 6.44 0.86 14.20
N TYR A 144 6.66 0.68 12.90
CA TYR A 144 5.63 0.12 12.02
C TYR A 144 5.62 -1.40 11.98
N ASP A 145 6.74 -2.11 12.16
CA ASP A 145 6.75 -3.58 12.18
C ASP A 145 5.81 -4.16 13.25
N PRO A 146 5.85 -3.73 14.53
CA PRO A 146 4.87 -4.20 15.51
C PRO A 146 3.44 -3.70 15.21
N MET A 147 3.27 -2.54 14.57
CA MET A 147 1.96 -2.04 14.17
C MET A 147 1.33 -2.87 13.04
N VAL A 148 2.12 -3.44 12.13
CA VAL A 148 1.63 -4.34 11.07
C VAL A 148 1.06 -5.61 11.68
N LEU A 149 1.78 -6.23 12.61
CA LEU A 149 1.31 -7.40 13.36
C LEU A 149 0.00 -7.09 14.09
N ARG A 150 -0.03 -5.95 14.78
CA ARG A 150 -1.23 -5.48 15.47
C ARG A 150 -2.40 -5.26 14.51
N CYS A 151 -2.16 -4.67 13.34
CA CYS A 151 -3.17 -4.46 12.31
C CYS A 151 -3.77 -5.79 11.86
N ARG A 152 -2.92 -6.78 11.57
CA ARG A 152 -3.33 -8.13 11.16
C ARG A 152 -4.26 -8.79 12.18
N ASP A 153 -3.92 -8.69 13.47
CA ASP A 153 -4.73 -9.30 14.53
C ASP A 153 -6.09 -8.60 14.70
N LEU A 154 -6.11 -7.27 14.61
CA LEU A 154 -7.36 -6.49 14.63
C LEU A 154 -8.24 -6.80 13.44
N THR A 155 -7.66 -6.90 12.25
CA THR A 155 -8.34 -7.28 11.02
C THR A 155 -9.01 -8.66 11.15
N ARG A 156 -8.32 -9.64 11.74
CA ARG A 156 -8.90 -10.97 12.02
C ARG A 156 -10.07 -10.89 13.00
N LYS A 157 -9.93 -10.12 14.08
CA LYS A 157 -11.00 -9.88 15.06
C LYS A 157 -12.25 -9.30 14.41
N ILE A 158 -12.09 -8.30 13.53
CA ILE A 158 -13.21 -7.69 12.79
C ILE A 158 -13.94 -8.73 11.94
N LEU A 159 -13.21 -9.60 11.24
CA LEU A 159 -13.82 -10.66 10.42
C LEU A 159 -14.62 -11.67 11.25
N GLU A 160 -14.09 -12.06 12.42
CA GLU A 160 -14.77 -12.98 13.35
C GLU A 160 -16.06 -12.37 13.93
N GLU A 161 -16.05 -11.06 14.21
CA GLU A 161 -17.22 -10.33 14.69
C GLU A 161 -18.26 -10.09 13.59
N SER A 162 -17.82 -9.87 12.35
CA SER A 162 -18.70 -9.62 11.20
C SER A 162 -19.35 -10.88 10.64
N SER A 163 -18.82 -12.05 10.97
CA SER A 163 -19.34 -13.37 10.56
C SER A 163 -20.42 -13.93 11.50
N ARG A 164 -20.75 -13.22 12.59
CA ARG A 164 -21.78 -13.60 13.57
C ARG A 164 -23.10 -12.92 13.30
#